data_AF-A0A7J5D2C8-F1
#
_entry.id   AF-A0A7J5D2C8-F1
#
_cell.length_a   1.000
_cell.length_b   1.000
_cell.length_c   1.000
_cell.angle_alpha   90.00
_cell.angle_beta   90.00
_cell.angle_gamma   90.00
#
_symmetry.space_group_name_H-M   'P 1'
#
loop_
_entity.id
_entity.type
_entity.pdbx_description
1 polymer ?
#
loop_
_entity_poly.entity_id
_entity_poly.type
_entity_poly.pdbx_seq_one_letter_code
_entity_poly.pdbx_strand_id
1 'polypeptide(L)'
;MPRVTGVRWAGRKADRGSRFSVLRLSKCSSDSAHSSGSDLWPVWPSARSAGPAKLLTVWRRAVLEVFPAAGIREPVRASALAGAEERLGRSLPAELKQLLLESDGLLGRTHVDTVWTLDQIVERNLLFWTDESFAQLYMSFDAFLFFGDNGGGDQFAFVQKPERADVFVWEHESDSRRWVARDLQDYLGRSLRTGGDDWYRQW
;
A
#
# COMPACT_ATOMS: atom_id res chain seq x y z
N MET A 1 -12.21 -35.16 20.13
CA MET A 1 -11.67 -34.15 19.20
C MET A 1 -12.71 -33.06 19.03
N PRO A 2 -12.59 -31.89 19.67
CA PRO A 2 -13.50 -30.79 19.40
C PRO A 2 -12.98 -29.96 18.21
N ARG A 3 -13.87 -29.68 17.26
CA ARG A 3 -13.66 -28.75 16.15
C ARG A 3 -13.56 -27.34 16.71
N VAL A 4 -12.45 -26.64 16.45
CA VAL A 4 -12.33 -25.22 16.71
C VAL A 4 -12.96 -24.48 15.54
N THR A 5 -14.03 -23.75 15.81
CA THR A 5 -14.71 -22.85 14.87
C THR A 5 -13.83 -21.62 14.63
N GLY A 6 -13.56 -21.33 13.36
CA GLY A 6 -12.64 -20.30 12.91
C GLY A 6 -12.94 -18.89 13.41
N VAL A 7 -11.87 -18.18 13.77
CA VAL A 7 -11.88 -16.74 14.03
C VAL A 7 -12.19 -16.04 12.71
N ARG A 8 -13.39 -15.44 12.60
CA ARG A 8 -13.75 -14.59 11.47
C ARG A 8 -13.06 -13.24 11.60
N TRP A 9 -12.20 -12.93 10.65
CA TRP A 9 -11.70 -11.59 10.41
C TRP A 9 -12.85 -10.70 9.91
N ALA A 10 -13.31 -9.77 10.75
CA ALA A 10 -14.33 -8.80 10.38
C ALA A 10 -13.68 -7.57 9.73
N GLY A 11 -13.59 -7.58 8.39
CA GLY A 11 -13.33 -6.37 7.61
C GLY A 11 -14.44 -5.34 7.86
N ARG A 12 -14.09 -4.21 8.49
CA ARG A 12 -15.01 -3.07 8.63
C ARG A 12 -15.30 -2.49 7.24
N LYS A 13 -16.55 -2.63 6.80
CA LYS A 13 -17.11 -1.83 5.70
C LYS A 13 -17.06 -0.35 6.09
N ALA A 14 -16.42 0.47 5.26
CA ALA A 14 -16.53 1.92 5.36
C ALA A 14 -17.96 2.34 4.99
N ASP A 15 -18.62 2.99 5.93
CA ASP A 15 -19.98 3.50 5.82
C ASP A 15 -20.00 4.75 4.93
N ARG A 16 -20.94 4.79 3.98
CA ARG A 16 -21.23 5.98 3.16
C ARG A 16 -22.45 6.66 3.75
N GLY A 17 -22.32 7.93 4.11
CA GLY A 17 -23.44 8.87 3.96
C GLY A 17 -23.59 9.93 5.04
N SER A 18 -23.38 11.18 4.66
CA SER A 18 -24.33 12.30 4.87
C SER A 18 -23.69 13.60 4.37
N ARG A 19 -24.28 14.27 3.37
CA ARG A 19 -25.17 15.45 3.49
C ARG A 19 -24.38 16.72 3.84
N PHE A 20 -24.57 17.92 3.29
CA PHE A 20 -25.61 18.63 2.56
C PHE A 20 -24.92 19.85 1.91
N SER A 21 -25.40 20.34 0.77
CA SER A 21 -25.63 21.78 0.53
C SER A 21 -26.33 21.98 -0.82
N VAL A 22 -27.62 22.31 -0.75
CA VAL A 22 -28.40 22.94 -1.82
C VAL A 22 -28.98 24.21 -1.23
N LEU A 23 -28.67 25.35 -1.85
CA LEU A 23 -29.42 26.61 -1.92
C LEU A 23 -28.52 27.60 -2.68
N ARG A 24 -28.94 28.51 -3.57
CA ARG A 24 -30.08 28.71 -4.47
C ARG A 24 -29.72 29.99 -5.26
N LEU A 25 -29.93 29.96 -6.59
CA LEU A 25 -30.22 31.06 -7.53
C LEU A 25 -29.59 32.46 -7.34
N SER A 26 -28.98 33.00 -8.41
CA SER A 26 -29.53 34.18 -9.08
C SER A 26 -28.95 34.40 -10.48
N LYS A 27 -29.78 34.94 -11.37
CA LYS A 27 -29.60 35.15 -12.81
C LYS A 27 -29.83 36.64 -13.06
N CYS A 28 -28.98 37.31 -13.83
CA CYS A 28 -29.24 38.56 -14.59
C CYS A 28 -27.98 38.82 -15.44
N SER A 29 -27.98 38.63 -16.77
CA SER A 29 -28.60 39.37 -17.88
C SER A 29 -27.58 40.30 -18.57
N SER A 30 -27.29 39.94 -19.82
CA SER A 30 -27.02 40.78 -21.01
C SER A 30 -26.45 42.19 -20.86
N ASP A 31 -25.37 42.49 -21.59
CA ASP A 31 -25.51 43.35 -22.78
C ASP A 31 -24.31 43.29 -23.74
N SER A 32 -24.61 43.69 -24.98
CA SER A 32 -23.93 43.35 -26.22
C SER A 32 -22.92 44.40 -26.67
N ALA A 33 -21.89 43.91 -27.37
CA ALA A 33 -21.18 44.45 -28.54
C ALA A 33 -20.83 45.95 -28.62
N HIS A 34 -19.58 46.25 -29.00
CA HIS A 34 -19.25 47.03 -30.20
C HIS A 34 -17.81 46.70 -30.65
N SER A 35 -17.66 46.49 -31.97
CA SER A 35 -16.47 46.05 -32.67
C SER A 35 -15.58 47.21 -33.13
N SER A 36 -14.26 46.96 -33.18
CA SER A 36 -13.27 47.41 -34.18
C SER A 36 -11.89 47.28 -33.52
N GLY A 37 -10.83 46.81 -34.12
CA GLY A 37 -10.49 46.35 -35.46
C GLY A 37 -8.99 46.02 -35.42
N SER A 38 -8.55 45.17 -36.34
CA SER A 38 -7.14 44.90 -36.69
C SER A 38 -6.19 44.48 -35.56
N ASP A 39 -5.90 43.17 -35.51
CA ASP A 39 -4.52 42.70 -35.73
C ASP A 39 -4.50 41.16 -35.83
N LEU A 40 -4.16 40.68 -37.02
CA LEU A 40 -4.02 39.25 -37.33
C LEU A 40 -2.56 38.84 -37.16
N TRP A 41 -2.20 38.40 -35.96
CA TRP A 41 -1.03 37.56 -35.71
C TRP A 41 -1.49 36.11 -35.54
N PRO A 42 -0.74 35.10 -36.01
CA PRO A 42 -1.16 33.71 -35.83
C PRO A 42 -1.11 33.33 -34.35
N VAL A 43 -2.28 33.08 -33.77
CA VAL A 43 -2.43 32.50 -32.44
C VAL A 43 -2.07 31.02 -32.52
N TRP A 44 -0.83 30.70 -32.18
CA TRP A 44 -0.44 29.32 -31.90
C TRP A 44 -1.25 28.83 -30.69
N PRO A 45 -1.81 27.61 -30.70
CA PRO A 45 -2.36 27.05 -29.49
C PRO A 45 -1.23 26.98 -28.47
N SER A 46 -1.38 27.72 -27.37
CA SER A 46 -0.50 27.65 -26.21
C SER A 46 -0.34 26.17 -25.87
N ALA A 47 0.87 25.65 -26.09
CA ALA A 47 1.24 24.33 -25.61
C ALA A 47 0.99 24.37 -24.11
N ARG A 48 -0.03 23.63 -23.65
CA ARG A 48 -0.19 23.33 -22.24
C ARG A 48 1.17 22.90 -21.75
N SER A 49 1.77 23.70 -20.90
CA SER A 49 2.99 23.40 -20.20
C SER A 49 2.74 22.10 -19.47
N ALA A 50 3.21 20.99 -20.04
CA ALA A 50 3.45 19.79 -19.27
C ALA A 50 4.38 20.24 -18.15
N GLY A 51 3.86 20.26 -16.91
CA GLY A 51 4.67 20.53 -15.73
C GLY A 51 5.90 19.62 -15.73
N PRO A 52 6.98 19.97 -15.02
CA PRO A 52 8.19 19.17 -15.02
C PRO A 52 7.81 17.72 -14.73
N ALA A 53 8.14 16.82 -15.65
CA ALA A 53 7.91 15.39 -15.46
C ALA A 53 8.58 15.02 -14.14
N LYS A 54 7.78 14.73 -13.11
CA LYS A 54 8.29 14.23 -11.83
C LYS A 54 9.08 12.96 -12.16
N LEU A 55 10.39 12.99 -11.99
CA LEU A 55 11.22 11.81 -12.12
C LEU A 55 10.66 10.75 -11.17
N LEU A 56 10.34 9.57 -11.72
CA LEU A 56 9.91 8.45 -10.90
C LEU A 56 11.11 7.97 -10.09
N THR A 57 10.92 7.95 -8.78
CA THR A 57 11.85 7.37 -7.82
C THR A 57 11.94 5.84 -8.02
N VAL A 58 12.92 5.18 -7.38
CA VAL A 58 13.31 3.80 -7.73
C VAL A 58 12.15 2.82 -7.53
N TRP A 59 11.47 2.88 -6.39
CA TRP A 59 10.37 1.97 -6.07
C TRP A 59 9.12 2.27 -6.88
N ARG A 60 8.74 3.55 -7.02
CA ARG A 60 7.62 3.95 -7.88
C ARG A 60 7.81 3.46 -9.32
N ARG A 61 9.01 3.61 -9.86
CA ARG A 61 9.34 3.13 -11.19
C ARG A 61 9.23 1.62 -11.28
N ALA A 62 9.88 0.88 -10.37
CA ALA A 62 9.84 -0.59 -10.38
C ALA A 62 8.41 -1.15 -10.29
N VAL A 63 7.57 -0.55 -9.44
CA VAL A 63 6.15 -0.93 -9.31
C VAL A 63 5.37 -0.65 -10.59
N LEU A 64 5.49 0.57 -11.14
CA LEU A 64 4.72 0.98 -12.32
C LEU A 64 5.19 0.31 -13.62
N GLU A 65 6.46 -0.12 -13.68
CA GLU A 65 6.98 -0.95 -14.78
C GLU A 65 6.32 -2.34 -14.78
N VAL A 66 5.99 -2.91 -13.62
CA VAL A 66 5.34 -4.23 -13.50
C VAL A 66 3.81 -4.13 -13.61
N PHE A 67 3.21 -3.13 -12.95
CA PHE A 67 1.78 -2.90 -12.96
C PHE A 67 1.47 -1.39 -13.01
N PRO A 68 1.22 -0.83 -14.20
CA PRO A 68 0.98 0.61 -14.38
C PRO A 68 -0.24 1.16 -13.64
N ALA A 69 -1.18 0.29 -13.25
CA ALA A 69 -2.39 0.65 -12.50
C ALA A 69 -2.24 0.44 -10.99
N ALA A 70 -1.03 0.17 -10.48
CA ALA A 70 -0.77 0.09 -9.06
C ALA A 70 -1.15 1.39 -8.36
N GLY A 71 -1.85 1.29 -7.21
CA GLY A 71 -2.18 2.45 -6.40
C GLY A 71 -0.97 2.86 -5.56
N ILE A 72 -0.36 3.98 -5.96
CA ILE A 72 0.70 4.66 -5.23
C ILE A 72 0.07 5.71 -4.31
N ARG A 73 0.41 5.69 -3.02
CA ARG A 73 -0.07 6.65 -2.02
C ARG A 73 0.92 7.79 -1.82
N GLU A 74 0.50 8.78 -1.04
CA GLU A 74 1.40 9.86 -0.62
C GLU A 74 2.57 9.26 0.20
N PRO A 75 3.81 9.73 0.01
CA PRO A 75 4.95 9.25 0.77
C PRO A 75 4.80 9.43 2.27
N VAL A 76 5.36 8.49 3.02
CA VAL A 76 5.53 8.61 4.46
C VAL A 76 6.64 9.63 4.76
N ARG A 77 6.43 10.48 5.76
CA ARG A 77 7.47 11.40 6.24
C ARG A 77 8.54 10.64 7.02
N ALA A 78 9.81 11.04 6.88
CA ALA A 78 10.91 10.42 7.63
C ALA A 78 10.70 10.43 9.15
N SER A 79 10.08 11.49 9.71
CA SER A 79 9.73 11.55 11.13
C SER A 79 8.68 10.52 11.56
N ALA A 80 7.73 10.20 10.68
CA ALA A 80 6.72 9.17 10.96
C ALA A 80 7.36 7.76 10.95
N LEU A 81 8.31 7.50 10.05
CA LEU A 81 9.09 6.26 10.06
C LEU A 81 9.89 6.10 11.35
N ALA A 82 10.57 7.15 11.80
CA ALA A 82 11.31 7.11 13.07
C ALA A 82 10.39 6.80 14.25
N GLY A 83 9.23 7.45 14.33
CA GLY A 83 8.24 7.17 15.37
C GLY A 83 7.65 5.75 15.30
N ALA A 84 7.53 5.18 14.10
CA ALA A 84 7.10 3.79 13.94
C ALA A 84 8.16 2.79 14.42
N GLU A 85 9.43 3.01 14.08
CA GLU A 85 10.55 2.17 14.57
C GLU A 85 10.66 2.22 16.10
N GLU A 86 10.48 3.40 16.70
CA GLU A 86 10.41 3.57 18.16
C GLU A 86 9.27 2.75 18.77
N ARG A 87 8.06 2.86 18.22
CA ARG A 87 6.88 2.10 18.69
C ARG A 87 7.04 0.58 18.54
N LEU A 88 7.69 0.13 17.47
CA LEU A 88 7.99 -1.28 17.23
C LEU A 88 9.15 -1.79 18.11
N GLY A 89 9.95 -0.88 18.69
CA GLY A 89 11.19 -1.21 19.39
C GLY A 89 12.25 -1.84 18.48
N ARG A 90 12.10 -1.68 17.16
CA ARG A 90 12.92 -2.33 16.12
C ARG A 90 12.98 -1.48 14.87
N SER A 91 14.08 -1.57 14.14
CA SER A 91 14.19 -0.93 12.82
C SER A 91 13.34 -1.65 11.78
N LEU A 92 12.77 -0.88 10.86
CA LEU A 92 12.14 -1.41 9.65
C LEU A 92 13.24 -1.85 8.66
N PRO A 93 13.02 -2.94 7.89
CA PRO A 93 13.93 -3.35 6.83
C PRO A 93 14.22 -2.21 5.85
N ALA A 94 15.47 -2.10 5.38
CA ALA A 94 15.93 -0.96 4.59
C ALA A 94 15.10 -0.73 3.32
N GLU A 95 14.78 -1.79 2.58
CA GLU A 95 13.97 -1.72 1.36
C GLU A 95 12.54 -1.26 1.65
N LEU A 96 11.94 -1.76 2.73
CA LEU A 96 10.60 -1.34 3.16
C LEU A 96 10.58 0.15 3.52
N LYS A 97 11.59 0.65 4.22
CA LYS A 97 11.71 2.09 4.51
C LYS A 97 11.81 2.93 3.25
N GLN A 98 12.67 2.53 2.32
CA GLN A 98 12.84 3.25 1.06
C GLN A 98 11.54 3.27 0.26
N LEU A 99 10.81 2.17 0.21
CA LEU A 99 9.48 2.11 -0.41
C LEU A 99 8.50 3.06 0.28
N LEU A 100 8.43 3.04 1.61
CA LEU A 100 7.50 3.87 2.37
C LEU A 100 7.79 5.38 2.23
N LEU A 101 9.06 5.76 2.07
CA LEU A 101 9.47 7.13 1.71
C LEU A 101 9.07 7.55 0.29
N GLU A 102 8.59 6.61 -0.53
CA GLU A 102 8.05 6.88 -1.86
C GLU A 102 6.53 6.65 -1.93
N SER A 103 5.95 5.80 -1.10
CA SER A 103 4.51 5.48 -1.08
C SER A 103 4.12 4.85 0.25
N ASP A 104 3.12 5.39 0.93
CA ASP A 104 2.56 4.78 2.14
C ASP A 104 1.75 3.51 1.83
N GLY A 105 2.47 2.41 1.60
CA GLY A 105 1.92 1.16 1.10
C GLY A 105 1.62 1.18 -0.40
N LEU A 106 1.13 0.05 -0.91
CA LEU A 106 0.86 -0.19 -2.32
C LEU A 106 -0.43 -0.98 -2.49
N LEU A 107 -1.31 -0.49 -3.36
CA LEU A 107 -2.46 -1.26 -3.85
C LEU A 107 -2.06 -1.99 -5.13
N GLY A 108 -2.13 -3.31 -5.10
CA GLY A 108 -1.84 -4.16 -6.24
C GLY A 108 -3.06 -4.40 -7.13
N ARG A 109 -3.15 -5.62 -7.67
CA ARG A 109 -4.25 -6.04 -8.56
C ARG A 109 -5.55 -6.36 -7.83
N THR A 110 -5.48 -6.57 -6.52
CA THR A 110 -6.64 -6.87 -5.66
C THR A 110 -7.00 -5.63 -4.85
N HIS A 111 -8.11 -5.68 -4.11
CA HIS A 111 -8.48 -4.62 -3.17
C HIS A 111 -7.69 -4.68 -1.86
N VAL A 112 -6.69 -5.55 -1.80
CA VAL A 112 -5.83 -5.77 -0.64
C VAL A 112 -4.50 -5.09 -0.92
N ASP A 113 -3.96 -4.47 0.11
CA ASP A 113 -2.65 -3.84 0.08
C ASP A 113 -1.57 -4.90 -0.14
N THR A 114 -0.88 -4.82 -1.30
CA THR A 114 0.31 -5.64 -1.57
C THR A 114 1.44 -5.29 -0.61
N VAL A 115 1.51 -4.03 -0.21
CA VAL A 115 2.29 -3.54 0.93
C VAL A 115 1.37 -2.65 1.76
N TRP A 116 1.23 -2.96 3.04
CA TRP A 116 0.42 -2.18 3.97
C TRP A 116 0.92 -0.75 4.14
N THR A 117 0.03 0.13 4.61
CA THR A 117 0.44 1.45 5.12
C THR A 117 1.34 1.30 6.35
N LEU A 118 2.14 2.32 6.67
CA LEU A 118 2.99 2.34 7.85
C LEU A 118 2.19 2.09 9.13
N ASP A 119 1.02 2.72 9.27
CA ASP A 119 0.16 2.55 10.43
C ASP A 119 -0.32 1.10 10.58
N GLN A 120 -0.70 0.45 9.47
CA GLN A 120 -1.09 -0.95 9.47
C GLN A 120 0.08 -1.87 9.80
N ILE A 121 1.28 -1.61 9.27
CA ILE A 121 2.50 -2.35 9.63
C ILE A 121 2.71 -2.30 11.14
N VAL A 122 2.62 -1.12 11.75
CA VAL A 122 2.82 -0.97 13.19
C VAL A 122 1.73 -1.70 13.98
N GLU A 123 0.46 -1.47 13.65
CA GLU A 123 -0.68 -2.08 14.34
C GLU A 123 -0.65 -3.60 14.28
N ARG A 124 -0.43 -4.17 13.09
CA ARG A 124 -0.44 -5.62 12.87
C ARG A 124 0.71 -6.33 13.56
N ASN A 125 1.92 -5.79 13.48
CA ASN A 125 3.07 -6.41 14.14
C ASN A 125 2.93 -6.37 15.67
N LEU A 126 2.48 -5.25 16.24
CA LEU A 126 2.23 -5.17 17.68
C LEU A 126 1.16 -6.18 18.09
N LEU A 127 0.06 -6.30 17.33
CA LEU A 127 -0.96 -7.31 17.59
C LEU A 127 -0.38 -8.73 17.58
N PHE A 128 0.33 -9.12 16.52
CA PHE A 128 0.93 -10.45 16.39
C PHE A 128 1.95 -10.78 17.49
N TRP A 129 2.68 -9.78 17.99
CA TRP A 129 3.70 -10.00 19.03
C TRP A 129 3.16 -9.98 20.46
N THR A 130 2.01 -9.34 20.70
CA THR A 130 1.54 -9.08 22.08
C THR A 130 0.25 -9.80 22.45
N ASP A 131 -0.58 -10.18 21.47
CA ASP A 131 -1.82 -10.89 21.75
C ASP A 131 -1.55 -12.38 22.00
N GLU A 132 -1.82 -12.80 23.24
CA GLU A 132 -1.57 -14.16 23.73
C GLU A 132 -2.34 -15.23 22.96
N SER A 133 -3.45 -14.89 22.30
CA SER A 133 -4.21 -15.86 21.50
C SER A 133 -3.41 -16.37 20.31
N PHE A 134 -2.53 -15.55 19.73
CA PHE A 134 -1.62 -15.99 18.67
C PHE A 134 -0.56 -16.95 19.22
N ALA A 135 0.00 -16.66 20.40
CA ALA A 135 1.03 -17.50 21.02
C ALA A 135 0.49 -18.88 21.44
N GLN A 136 -0.83 -19.02 21.65
CA GLN A 136 -1.47 -20.30 21.94
C GLN A 136 -1.72 -21.16 20.68
N LEU A 137 -1.77 -20.54 19.51
CA LEU A 137 -2.13 -21.20 18.24
C LEU A 137 -0.95 -21.42 17.31
N TYR A 138 0.06 -20.55 17.39
CA TYR A 138 1.12 -20.46 16.40
C TYR A 138 2.50 -20.43 17.05
N MET A 139 3.53 -20.82 16.29
CA MET A 139 4.89 -20.53 16.70
C MET A 139 5.13 -19.02 16.77
N SER A 140 6.11 -18.64 17.59
CA SER A 140 6.49 -17.25 17.79
C SER A 140 6.70 -16.48 16.47
N PHE A 141 6.18 -15.26 16.44
CA PHE A 141 6.40 -14.29 15.35
C PHE A 141 7.56 -13.34 15.61
N ASP A 142 8.32 -13.52 16.70
CA ASP A 142 9.37 -12.60 17.11
C ASP A 142 10.51 -12.46 16.10
N ALA A 143 10.69 -13.43 15.20
CA ALA A 143 11.66 -13.39 14.11
C ALA A 143 11.16 -12.66 12.85
N PHE A 144 9.89 -12.31 12.78
CA PHE A 144 9.25 -11.72 11.59
C PHE A 144 8.85 -10.27 11.80
N LEU A 145 8.88 -9.51 10.70
CA LEU A 145 8.18 -8.23 10.56
C LEU A 145 7.25 -8.30 9.34
N PHE A 146 5.95 -8.32 9.60
CA PHE A 146 4.90 -8.42 8.59
C PHE A 146 4.66 -7.09 7.89
N PHE A 147 4.39 -7.13 6.59
CA PHE A 147 4.23 -5.91 5.78
C PHE A 147 3.13 -5.98 4.72
N GLY A 148 2.45 -7.11 4.55
CA GLY A 148 1.39 -7.28 3.56
C GLY A 148 0.62 -8.57 3.79
N ASP A 149 -0.53 -8.71 3.13
CA ASP A 149 -1.31 -9.94 3.14
C ASP A 149 -1.92 -10.23 1.77
N ASN A 150 -2.44 -11.44 1.61
CA ASN A 150 -3.10 -11.87 0.39
C ASN A 150 -4.63 -11.68 0.40
N GLY A 151 -5.23 -11.12 1.45
CA GLY A 151 -6.68 -11.01 1.63
C GLY A 151 -7.39 -12.27 2.11
N GLY A 152 -6.72 -13.42 1.98
CA GLY A 152 -7.20 -14.73 2.44
C GLY A 152 -6.79 -15.08 3.87
N GLY A 153 -5.89 -14.29 4.47
CA GLY A 153 -5.38 -14.47 5.83
C GLY A 153 -3.89 -14.77 5.90
N ASP A 154 -3.24 -15.07 4.77
CA ASP A 154 -1.81 -15.31 4.72
C ASP A 154 -1.04 -14.00 4.66
N GLN A 155 0.06 -13.94 5.41
CA GLN A 155 0.77 -12.70 5.67
C GLN A 155 2.20 -12.80 5.15
N PHE A 156 2.71 -11.72 4.57
CA PHE A 156 4.08 -11.62 4.08
C PHE A 156 4.95 -10.86 5.07
N ALA A 157 6.16 -11.38 5.30
CA ALA A 157 7.08 -10.85 6.29
C ALA A 157 8.54 -10.88 5.85
N PHE A 158 9.31 -9.93 6.34
CA PHE A 158 10.77 -10.01 6.37
C PHE A 158 11.24 -10.81 7.58
N VAL A 159 12.38 -11.48 7.45
CA VAL A 159 13.09 -12.07 8.59
C VAL A 159 13.97 -11.02 9.27
N GLN A 160 13.74 -10.79 10.56
CA GLN A 160 14.53 -9.87 11.39
C GLN A 160 15.53 -10.57 12.32
N LYS A 161 15.42 -11.89 12.51
CA LYS A 161 16.32 -12.65 13.38
C LYS A 161 16.80 -13.95 12.71
N PRO A 162 18.04 -14.00 12.17
CA PRO A 162 18.88 -12.85 11.82
C PRO A 162 18.25 -12.02 10.69
N GLU A 163 18.59 -10.73 10.64
CA GLU A 163 18.12 -9.81 9.60
C GLU A 163 18.54 -10.29 8.21
N ARG A 164 17.56 -10.46 7.32
CA ARG A 164 17.74 -10.89 5.93
C ARG A 164 16.74 -10.16 5.04
N ALA A 165 17.10 -9.98 3.77
CA ALA A 165 16.21 -9.38 2.78
C ALA A 165 15.07 -10.32 2.36
N ASP A 166 15.20 -11.63 2.62
CA ASP A 166 14.24 -12.64 2.24
C ASP A 166 12.82 -12.34 2.73
N VAL A 167 11.85 -12.55 1.83
CA VAL A 167 10.43 -12.46 2.13
C VAL A 167 9.86 -13.87 2.29
N PHE A 168 9.15 -14.06 3.40
CA PHE A 168 8.42 -15.27 3.72
C PHE A 168 6.92 -15.01 3.69
N VAL A 169 6.16 -16.05 3.41
CA VAL A 169 4.73 -16.11 3.71
C VAL A 169 4.52 -16.95 4.96
N TRP A 170 3.68 -16.46 5.86
CA TRP A 170 3.06 -17.24 6.92
C TRP A 170 1.66 -17.64 6.46
N GLU A 171 1.41 -18.95 6.38
CA GLU A 171 0.09 -19.51 6.06
C GLU A 171 -0.68 -19.76 7.35
N HIS A 172 -1.80 -19.05 7.51
CA HIS A 172 -2.43 -18.93 8.81
C HIS A 172 -3.17 -20.20 9.26
N GLU A 173 -3.59 -21.08 8.34
CA GLU A 173 -4.28 -22.32 8.70
C GLU A 173 -3.32 -23.43 9.13
N SER A 174 -2.13 -23.48 8.54
CA SER A 174 -1.15 -24.55 8.78
C SER A 174 -0.01 -24.13 9.70
N ASP A 175 0.08 -22.84 10.01
CA ASP A 175 1.23 -22.20 10.65
C ASP A 175 2.56 -22.40 9.87
N SER A 176 2.48 -22.72 8.57
CA SER A 176 3.69 -22.90 7.77
C SER A 176 4.35 -21.55 7.46
N ARG A 177 5.70 -21.55 7.40
CA ARG A 177 6.52 -20.38 7.05
C ARG A 177 7.39 -20.75 5.86
N ARG A 178 7.08 -20.19 4.69
CA ARG A 178 7.75 -20.55 3.44
C ARG A 178 8.42 -19.35 2.81
N TRP A 179 9.62 -19.54 2.31
CA TRP A 179 10.32 -18.52 1.52
C TRP A 179 9.57 -18.30 0.20
N VAL A 180 9.33 -17.04 -0.18
CA VAL A 180 8.56 -16.71 -1.41
C VAL A 180 9.28 -15.73 -2.33
N ALA A 181 10.20 -14.92 -1.80
CA ALA A 181 11.04 -14.02 -2.59
C ALA A 181 12.37 -13.74 -1.89
N ARG A 182 13.40 -13.42 -2.67
CA ARG A 182 14.76 -13.09 -2.18
C ARG A 182 14.87 -11.71 -1.52
N ASP A 183 14.00 -10.79 -1.91
CA ASP A 183 13.99 -9.38 -1.49
C ASP A 183 12.62 -8.75 -1.83
N LEU A 184 12.42 -7.48 -1.42
CA LEU A 184 11.16 -6.77 -1.66
C LEU A 184 10.91 -6.54 -3.16
N GLN A 185 11.96 -6.30 -3.93
CA GLN A 185 11.85 -6.06 -5.36
C GLN A 185 11.35 -7.32 -6.10
N ASP A 186 11.89 -8.48 -5.77
CA ASP A 186 11.42 -9.78 -6.30
C ASP A 186 9.99 -10.06 -5.85
N TYR A 187 9.64 -9.80 -4.58
CA TYR A 187 8.27 -9.93 -4.08
C TYR A 187 7.29 -9.07 -4.90
N LEU A 188 7.59 -7.78 -5.11
CA LEU A 188 6.75 -6.87 -5.89
C LEU A 188 6.66 -7.32 -7.36
N GLY A 189 7.78 -7.75 -7.94
CA GLY A 189 7.85 -8.26 -9.31
C GLY A 189 6.97 -9.49 -9.53
N ARG A 190 6.87 -10.39 -8.54
CA ARG A 190 6.01 -11.58 -8.60
C ARG A 190 4.55 -11.26 -8.29
N SER A 191 4.29 -10.61 -7.15
CA SER A 191 2.94 -10.30 -6.66
C SER A 191 2.16 -9.40 -7.61
N LEU A 192 2.79 -8.37 -8.17
CA LEU A 192 2.12 -7.42 -9.07
C LEU A 192 1.96 -7.94 -10.50
N ARG A 193 2.79 -8.88 -10.94
CA ARG A 193 2.73 -9.45 -12.29
C ARG A 193 1.53 -10.37 -12.46
N THR A 194 1.42 -11.38 -11.58
CA THR A 194 0.34 -12.36 -11.63
C THR A 194 -0.91 -11.82 -10.94
N GLY A 195 -0.75 -11.18 -9.77
CA GLY A 195 -1.86 -10.82 -8.89
C GLY A 195 -2.58 -12.03 -8.29
N GLY A 196 -3.68 -11.73 -7.59
CA GLY A 196 -4.51 -12.74 -6.92
C GLY A 196 -3.91 -13.23 -5.60
N ASP A 197 -4.73 -13.95 -4.84
CA ASP A 197 -4.45 -14.23 -3.43
C ASP A 197 -3.47 -15.43 -3.27
N ASP A 198 -3.20 -16.18 -4.34
CA ASP A 198 -2.44 -17.45 -4.29
C ASP A 198 -1.17 -17.46 -5.17
N TRP A 199 -0.68 -16.29 -5.62
CA TRP A 199 0.47 -16.21 -6.55
C TRP A 199 1.73 -16.94 -6.04
N TYR A 200 1.90 -17.02 -4.73
CA TYR A 200 3.05 -17.63 -4.04
C TYR A 200 2.92 -19.15 -3.86
N ARG A 201 1.79 -19.77 -4.25
CA ARG A 201 1.55 -21.22 -4.12
C ARG A 201 2.09 -22.04 -5.30
N GLN A 202 2.59 -21.40 -6.34
CA GLN A 202 2.99 -22.07 -7.58
C GLN A 202 4.44 -22.63 -7.56
N TRP A 203 5.14 -22.56 -6.43
CA TRP A 203 6.54 -22.98 -6.29
C TRP A 203 6.82 -23.61 -4.93
#